data_AF-A0AAD4ER75-F1
#
_entry.id   AF-A0AAD4ER75-F1
#
_cell.length_a   1.000
_cell.length_b   1.000
_cell.length_c   1.000
_cell.angle_alpha   90.00
_cell.angle_beta   90.00
_cell.angle_gamma   90.00
#
_symmetry.space_group_name_H-M   'P 1'
#
loop_
_entity.id
_entity.type
_entity.pdbx_description
1 polymer ?
#
loop_
_entity_poly.entity_id
_entity_poly.type
_entity_poly.pdbx_seq_one_letter_code
_entity_poly.pdbx_strand_id
1 'polypeptide(L)'
;MSIPKVHVNDSIQAINDNSWVIGGKLLLSRQSAPSPDQPSWCDSNGGFFVLSEAPSPLPPSQPHPEDSAAIPLVYSAGDQSAVWRVGEAFLKVRDRRYPKVTHERVTLEYLHKKKPLSFEIPDVIYHGEWIGRYYLVLSRVPGQTLTTAWPSMGEELRQYYVNRVAQACAEMAEWKGSAVCGVDGRELMEFYLANSDTMDPEELGKNCVKMGMDVSTLVFHHCDLGPGNVIVDPETRGMGIIDWEIAGYVPREWVRTKFHLSSGMDFPDVEDADAKVDWRRSVGRRLATMGFKEVISGWLATR
;
A
#
# COMPACT_ATOMS: atom_id res chain seq x y z
N MET A 1 -0.97 15.76 -30.62
CA MET A 1 -2.25 15.99 -29.91
C MET A 1 -2.11 15.39 -28.52
N SER A 2 -2.31 16.18 -27.46
CA SER A 2 -2.34 15.66 -26.09
C SER A 2 -3.57 14.77 -25.93
N ILE A 3 -3.39 13.52 -25.55
CA ILE A 3 -4.48 12.62 -25.16
C ILE A 3 -5.22 13.29 -23.99
N PRO A 4 -6.56 13.44 -24.02
CA PRO A 4 -7.31 14.02 -22.91
C PRO A 4 -7.04 13.21 -21.64
N LYS A 5 -6.88 13.88 -20.49
CA LYS A 5 -6.80 13.20 -19.20
C LYS A 5 -8.20 12.64 -18.87
N VAL A 6 -8.42 11.37 -19.22
CA VAL A 6 -9.63 10.59 -18.86
C VAL A 6 -9.60 10.31 -17.35
N HIS A 7 -10.72 10.02 -16.67
CA HIS A 7 -10.73 9.72 -15.23
C HIS A 7 -9.81 8.53 -14.87
N VAL A 8 -9.33 8.42 -13.63
CA VAL A 8 -8.35 7.39 -13.24
C VAL A 8 -8.92 6.00 -13.39
N ASN A 9 -10.20 5.82 -13.09
CA ASN A 9 -10.93 4.57 -13.27
C ASN A 9 -11.03 4.15 -14.75
N ASP A 10 -10.91 5.08 -15.69
CA ASP A 10 -10.92 4.80 -17.13
C ASP A 10 -9.52 4.48 -17.68
N SER A 11 -8.54 4.28 -16.80
CA SER A 11 -7.16 3.96 -17.21
C SER A 11 -7.02 2.60 -17.87
N ILE A 12 -8.02 1.73 -17.79
CA ILE A 12 -8.09 0.46 -18.53
C ILE A 12 -9.20 0.57 -19.57
N GLN A 13 -8.88 0.24 -20.82
CA GLN A 13 -9.82 0.17 -21.93
C GLN A 13 -9.77 -1.24 -22.51
N ALA A 14 -10.91 -1.93 -22.62
CA ALA A 14 -11.00 -3.26 -23.19
C ALA A 14 -10.99 -3.21 -24.72
N ILE A 15 -10.15 -4.02 -25.35
CA ILE A 15 -10.14 -4.24 -26.81
C ILE A 15 -11.05 -5.45 -27.13
N ASN A 16 -10.87 -6.53 -26.38
CA ASN A 16 -11.67 -7.76 -26.41
C ASN A 16 -11.45 -8.52 -25.08
N ASP A 17 -12.02 -9.73 -24.96
CA ASP A 17 -11.96 -10.55 -23.74
C ASP A 17 -10.55 -10.93 -23.27
N ASN A 18 -9.54 -10.79 -24.15
CA ASN A 18 -8.16 -11.20 -23.90
C ASN A 18 -7.15 -10.04 -23.99
N SER A 19 -7.58 -8.81 -24.22
CA SER A 19 -6.64 -7.69 -24.35
C SER A 19 -7.21 -6.33 -23.95
N TRP A 20 -6.36 -5.53 -23.32
CA TRP A 20 -6.69 -4.23 -22.76
C TRP A 20 -5.59 -3.21 -23.04
N VAL A 21 -5.97 -1.97 -23.29
CA VAL A 21 -5.05 -0.83 -23.31
C VAL A 21 -5.04 -0.21 -21.91
N ILE A 22 -3.84 0.01 -21.36
CA ILE A 22 -3.63 0.68 -20.07
C ILE A 22 -3.01 2.05 -20.33
N GLY A 23 -3.70 3.10 -19.87
CA GLY A 23 -3.24 4.49 -19.92
C GLY A 23 -2.92 5.00 -21.32
N GLY A 24 -3.48 4.39 -22.37
CA GLY A 24 -3.20 4.76 -23.77
C GLY A 24 -1.77 4.48 -24.22
N LYS A 25 -0.98 3.72 -23.45
CA LYS A 25 0.43 3.43 -23.75
C LYS A 25 0.77 1.96 -23.72
N LEU A 26 0.17 1.19 -22.81
CA LEU A 26 0.51 -0.22 -22.65
C LEU A 26 -0.60 -1.12 -23.19
N LEU A 27 -0.22 -2.26 -23.74
CA LEU A 27 -1.10 -3.35 -24.12
C LEU A 27 -0.89 -4.51 -23.14
N LEU A 28 -1.94 -4.83 -22.41
CA LEU A 28 -2.05 -6.05 -21.61
C LEU A 28 -2.75 -7.10 -22.46
N SER A 29 -2.16 -8.29 -22.59
CA SER A 29 -2.74 -9.40 -23.35
C SER A 29 -2.69 -10.69 -22.54
N ARG A 30 -3.73 -11.52 -22.65
CA ARG A 30 -3.73 -12.89 -22.12
C ARG A 30 -3.09 -13.82 -23.16
N GLN A 31 -2.13 -14.62 -22.72
CA GLN A 31 -1.36 -15.56 -23.55
C GLN A 31 -1.28 -16.93 -22.87
N SER A 32 -1.00 -17.98 -23.63
CA SER A 32 -0.88 -19.36 -23.12
C SER A 32 0.48 -19.65 -22.47
N ALA A 33 1.47 -18.79 -22.67
CA ALA A 33 2.81 -18.90 -22.12
C ALA A 33 3.31 -17.54 -21.62
N PRO A 34 4.21 -17.49 -20.62
CA PRO A 34 4.83 -16.25 -20.19
C PRO A 34 5.76 -15.71 -21.27
N SER A 35 6.03 -14.41 -21.23
CA SER A 35 7.01 -13.78 -22.13
C SER A 35 8.40 -13.79 -21.50
N PRO A 36 9.46 -14.18 -22.25
CA PRO A 36 10.83 -14.11 -21.76
C PRO A 36 11.38 -12.67 -21.73
N ASP A 37 10.85 -11.79 -22.59
CA ASP A 37 11.40 -10.44 -22.84
C ASP A 37 10.52 -9.31 -22.29
N GLN A 38 9.30 -9.64 -21.84
CA GLN A 38 8.31 -8.66 -21.37
C GLN A 38 7.80 -9.03 -19.98
N PRO A 39 7.40 -8.04 -19.16
CA PRO A 39 6.75 -8.31 -17.89
C PRO A 39 5.53 -9.21 -18.09
N SER A 40 5.52 -10.34 -17.39
CA SER A 40 4.42 -11.30 -17.46
C SER A 40 4.21 -12.03 -16.14
N TRP A 41 2.97 -12.44 -15.88
CA TRP A 41 2.57 -13.10 -14.63
C TRP A 41 1.35 -14.01 -14.86
N CYS A 42 1.11 -14.93 -13.93
CA CYS A 42 0.00 -15.88 -14.01
C CYS A 42 -1.37 -15.17 -13.98
N ASP A 43 -2.30 -15.63 -14.81
CA ASP A 43 -3.68 -15.12 -14.86
C ASP A 43 -4.64 -15.81 -13.86
N SER A 44 -4.09 -16.66 -12.99
CA SER A 44 -4.80 -17.53 -12.03
C SER A 44 -5.60 -18.68 -12.64
N ASN A 45 -5.66 -18.81 -13.97
CA ASN A 45 -6.48 -19.76 -14.72
C ASN A 45 -5.67 -20.61 -15.73
N GLY A 46 -4.37 -20.74 -15.50
CA GLY A 46 -3.47 -21.55 -16.33
C GLY A 46 -2.90 -20.82 -17.56
N GLY A 47 -3.23 -19.54 -17.75
CA GLY A 47 -2.62 -18.65 -18.73
C GLY A 47 -1.75 -17.59 -18.06
N PHE A 48 -1.34 -16.61 -18.87
CA PHE A 48 -0.45 -15.54 -18.45
C PHE A 48 -0.95 -14.20 -18.97
N PHE A 49 -0.83 -13.18 -18.15
CA PHE A 49 -0.88 -11.80 -18.61
C PHE A 49 0.51 -11.37 -19.05
N VAL A 50 0.59 -10.69 -20.20
CA VAL A 50 1.82 -10.13 -20.76
C VAL A 50 1.60 -8.66 -21.05
N LEU A 51 2.50 -7.82 -20.55
CA LEU A 51 2.46 -6.37 -20.68
C LEU A 51 3.48 -5.90 -21.72
N SER A 52 3.04 -5.13 -22.70
CA SER A 52 3.87 -4.61 -23.80
C SER A 52 3.53 -3.16 -24.13
N GLU A 53 4.30 -2.51 -25.00
CA GLU A 53 3.92 -1.21 -25.55
C GLU A 53 2.74 -1.37 -26.53
N ALA A 54 1.75 -0.49 -26.43
CA ALA A 54 0.60 -0.49 -27.31
C ALA A 54 0.99 -0.05 -28.73
N PRO A 55 0.35 -0.61 -29.78
CA PRO A 55 0.64 -0.21 -31.15
C PRO A 55 0.19 1.23 -31.43
N SER A 56 0.77 1.83 -32.47
CA SER A 56 0.35 3.12 -33.01
C SER A 56 -0.16 2.95 -34.44
N PRO A 57 -1.44 3.27 -34.74
CA PRO A 57 -2.46 3.82 -33.85
C PRO A 57 -2.97 2.81 -32.81
N LEU A 58 -3.57 3.32 -31.72
CA LEU A 58 -4.17 2.48 -30.69
C LEU A 58 -5.32 1.64 -31.28
N PRO A 59 -5.48 0.37 -30.84
CA PRO A 59 -6.62 -0.44 -31.25
C PRO A 59 -7.95 0.18 -30.79
N PRO A 60 -9.04 -0.02 -31.54
CA PRO A 60 -10.38 0.31 -31.05
C PRO A 60 -10.63 -0.37 -29.69
N SER A 61 -11.09 0.40 -28.73
CA SER A 61 -11.33 -0.07 -27.37
C SER A 61 -12.49 0.69 -26.74
N GLN A 62 -13.04 0.12 -25.67
CA GLN A 62 -14.15 0.68 -24.88
C GLN A 62 -13.73 0.76 -23.41
N PRO A 63 -14.34 1.63 -22.59
CA PRO A 63 -14.10 1.67 -21.16
C PRO A 63 -14.25 0.28 -20.53
N HIS A 64 -13.29 -0.11 -19.69
CA HIS A 64 -13.35 -1.40 -19.01
C HIS A 64 -14.49 -1.40 -17.97
N PRO A 65 -15.43 -2.37 -18.01
CA PRO A 65 -16.57 -2.39 -17.09
C PRO A 65 -16.14 -2.51 -15.63
N GLU A 66 -16.74 -1.73 -14.73
CA GLU A 66 -16.45 -1.77 -13.29
C GLU A 66 -16.77 -3.14 -12.66
N ASP A 67 -17.77 -3.84 -13.19
CA ASP A 67 -18.24 -5.16 -12.75
C ASP A 67 -17.52 -6.33 -13.46
N SER A 68 -16.47 -6.05 -14.24
CA SER A 68 -15.73 -7.08 -14.96
C SER A 68 -15.02 -8.05 -14.02
N ALA A 69 -15.40 -9.33 -14.11
CA ALA A 69 -14.73 -10.41 -13.38
C ALA A 69 -13.29 -10.68 -13.88
N ALA A 70 -12.95 -10.25 -15.11
CA ALA A 70 -11.63 -10.52 -15.69
C ALA A 70 -10.51 -9.68 -15.07
N ILE A 71 -10.79 -8.39 -14.85
CA ILE A 71 -9.89 -7.43 -14.21
C ILE A 71 -10.75 -6.58 -13.25
N PRO A 72 -11.13 -7.10 -12.08
CA PRO A 72 -12.01 -6.38 -11.17
C PRO A 72 -11.29 -5.18 -10.55
N LEU A 73 -12.00 -4.06 -10.46
CA LEU A 73 -11.59 -2.90 -9.67
C LEU A 73 -11.73 -3.26 -8.18
N VAL A 74 -10.61 -3.27 -7.44
CA VAL A 74 -10.59 -3.66 -6.02
C VAL A 74 -10.53 -2.46 -5.08
N TYR A 75 -10.11 -1.30 -5.58
CA TYR A 75 -10.10 -0.06 -4.82
C TYR A 75 -10.17 1.14 -5.76
N SER A 76 -10.89 2.19 -5.36
CA SER A 76 -10.97 3.47 -6.06
C SER A 76 -11.16 4.61 -5.06
N ALA A 77 -10.43 5.70 -5.28
CA ALA A 77 -10.52 6.94 -4.52
C ALA A 77 -10.73 8.11 -5.49
N GLY A 78 -11.93 8.23 -6.04
CA GLY A 78 -12.25 9.25 -7.05
C GLY A 78 -11.23 9.27 -8.19
N ASP A 79 -10.77 10.45 -8.61
CA ASP A 79 -9.73 10.61 -9.65
C ASP A 79 -8.29 10.56 -9.07
N GLN A 80 -8.09 10.11 -7.82
CA GLN A 80 -6.75 10.08 -7.20
C GLN A 80 -6.01 8.76 -7.41
N SER A 81 -6.70 7.64 -7.21
CA SER A 81 -6.11 6.31 -7.20
C SER A 81 -7.15 5.29 -7.58
N ALA A 82 -6.75 4.32 -8.40
CA ALA A 82 -7.53 3.12 -8.67
C ALA A 82 -6.60 1.90 -8.70
N VAL A 83 -7.11 0.77 -8.21
CA VAL A 83 -6.38 -0.49 -8.14
C VAL A 83 -7.25 -1.59 -8.70
N TRP A 84 -6.68 -2.36 -9.63
CA TRP A 84 -7.33 -3.53 -10.22
C TRP A 84 -6.54 -4.78 -9.89
N ARG A 85 -7.25 -5.88 -9.66
CA ARG A 85 -6.63 -7.20 -9.65
C ARG A 85 -6.55 -7.71 -11.09
N VAL A 86 -5.36 -8.10 -11.50
CA VAL A 86 -5.07 -8.63 -12.84
C VAL A 86 -4.43 -10.01 -12.66
N GLY A 87 -5.24 -11.06 -12.47
CA GLY A 87 -4.73 -12.39 -12.13
C GLY A 87 -3.96 -12.42 -10.80
N GLU A 88 -2.71 -12.87 -10.85
CA GLU A 88 -1.76 -12.88 -9.71
C GLU A 88 -0.93 -11.58 -9.60
N ALA A 89 -1.45 -10.45 -10.09
CA ALA A 89 -0.86 -9.13 -9.89
C ALA A 89 -1.93 -8.07 -9.58
N PHE A 90 -1.46 -6.90 -9.13
CA PHE A 90 -2.28 -5.71 -8.94
C PHE A 90 -1.73 -4.55 -9.77
N LEU A 91 -2.59 -3.93 -10.58
CA LEU A 91 -2.29 -2.68 -11.25
C LEU A 91 -2.80 -1.52 -10.40
N LYS A 92 -1.90 -0.65 -9.94
CA LYS A 92 -2.22 0.59 -9.24
C LYS A 92 -1.96 1.75 -10.20
N VAL A 93 -2.97 2.62 -10.38
CA VAL A 93 -2.84 3.86 -11.13
C VAL A 93 -3.16 5.03 -10.22
N ARG A 94 -2.23 5.98 -10.13
CA ARG A 94 -2.34 7.12 -9.22
C ARG A 94 -2.05 8.43 -9.92
N ASP A 95 -2.75 9.46 -9.51
CA ASP A 95 -2.49 10.84 -9.90
C ASP A 95 -1.19 11.37 -9.25
N ARG A 96 -0.47 12.24 -9.95
CA ARG A 96 0.82 12.79 -9.50
C ARG A 96 0.68 14.07 -8.67
N ARG A 97 -0.32 14.12 -7.79
CA ARG A 97 -0.60 15.26 -6.90
C ARG A 97 0.56 15.60 -5.96
N TYR A 98 1.27 14.58 -5.46
CA TYR A 98 2.43 14.72 -4.58
C TYR A 98 3.70 14.18 -5.28
N PRO A 99 4.26 14.91 -6.26
CA PRO A 99 5.35 14.40 -7.11
C PRO A 99 6.66 14.18 -6.35
N LYS A 100 6.79 14.82 -5.17
CA LYS A 100 7.95 14.75 -4.30
C LYS A 100 7.94 13.58 -3.33
N VAL A 101 6.81 12.89 -3.14
CA VAL A 101 6.71 11.73 -2.24
C VAL A 101 7.52 10.56 -2.79
N THR A 102 8.16 9.82 -1.89
CA THR A 102 8.86 8.56 -2.22
C THR A 102 7.88 7.60 -2.89
N HIS A 103 8.26 7.04 -4.04
CA HIS A 103 7.40 6.08 -4.71
C HIS A 103 7.43 4.73 -3.99
N GLU A 104 6.28 4.04 -3.93
CA GLU A 104 6.16 2.70 -3.34
C GLU A 104 7.21 1.71 -3.88
N ARG A 105 7.57 1.78 -5.18
CA ARG A 105 8.63 0.95 -5.76
C ARG A 105 9.99 1.12 -5.05
N VAL A 106 10.32 2.35 -4.64
CA VAL A 106 11.60 2.69 -4.01
C VAL A 106 11.62 2.13 -2.59
N THR A 107 10.48 2.19 -1.90
CA THR A 107 10.28 1.53 -0.60
C THR A 107 10.39 0.01 -0.73
N LEU A 108 9.75 -0.61 -1.72
CA LEU A 108 9.85 -2.06 -1.94
C LEU A 108 11.29 -2.49 -2.29
N GLU A 109 11.98 -1.76 -3.16
CA GLU A 109 13.41 -1.99 -3.46
C GLU A 109 14.28 -1.91 -2.20
N TYR A 110 13.98 -0.98 -1.28
CA TYR A 110 14.65 -0.89 0.02
C TYR A 110 14.35 -2.12 0.89
N LEU A 111 13.10 -2.56 0.98
CA LEU A 111 12.69 -3.72 1.77
C LEU A 111 13.26 -5.04 1.24
N HIS A 112 13.34 -5.22 -0.08
CA HIS A 112 13.99 -6.40 -0.65
C HIS A 112 15.45 -6.53 -0.23
N LYS A 113 16.16 -5.40 -0.04
CA LYS A 113 17.54 -5.38 0.49
C LYS A 113 17.63 -5.67 1.99
N LYS A 114 16.51 -5.71 2.71
CA LYS A 114 16.42 -6.07 4.14
C LYS A 114 16.08 -7.53 4.38
N LYS A 115 15.81 -8.31 3.32
CA LYS A 115 15.52 -9.75 3.45
C LYS A 115 16.67 -10.49 4.18
N PRO A 116 16.37 -11.52 4.99
CA PRO A 116 15.03 -12.09 5.21
C PRO A 116 14.16 -11.19 6.11
N LEU A 117 12.88 -11.08 5.75
CA LEU A 117 11.86 -10.39 6.54
C LEU A 117 11.01 -11.43 7.26
N SER A 118 10.43 -11.08 8.42
CA SER A 118 9.45 -11.98 9.07
C SER A 118 8.08 -12.01 8.39
N PHE A 119 7.90 -11.34 7.25
CA PHE A 119 6.66 -11.26 6.49
C PHE A 119 6.94 -11.16 4.99
N GLU A 120 5.96 -11.57 4.18
CA GLU A 120 6.03 -11.42 2.72
C GLU A 120 5.71 -9.98 2.28
N ILE A 121 6.28 -9.59 1.15
CA ILE A 121 6.05 -8.29 0.49
C ILE A 121 5.87 -8.52 -1.02
N PRO A 122 5.14 -7.64 -1.72
CA PRO A 122 4.98 -7.77 -3.17
C PRO A 122 6.30 -7.45 -3.90
N ASP A 123 6.51 -8.07 -5.05
CA ASP A 123 7.57 -7.73 -6.00
C ASP A 123 7.06 -6.70 -7.01
N VAL A 124 7.93 -5.80 -7.45
CA VAL A 124 7.62 -4.84 -8.53
C VAL A 124 7.78 -5.53 -9.89
N ILE A 125 6.68 -5.69 -10.62
CA ILE A 125 6.66 -6.30 -11.96
C ILE A 125 6.90 -5.23 -13.04
N TYR A 126 6.25 -4.08 -12.90
CA TYR A 126 6.37 -2.97 -13.84
C TYR A 126 6.08 -1.65 -13.14
N HIS A 127 6.69 -0.57 -13.61
CA HIS A 127 6.25 0.77 -13.27
C HIS A 127 6.51 1.75 -14.42
N GLY A 128 5.75 2.85 -14.45
CA GLY A 128 6.01 3.95 -15.37
C GLY A 128 5.18 5.18 -15.06
N GLU A 129 5.59 6.32 -15.61
CA GLU A 129 4.90 7.59 -15.41
C GLU A 129 4.63 8.25 -16.77
N TRP A 130 3.37 8.53 -17.07
CA TRP A 130 2.96 9.25 -18.27
C TRP A 130 1.58 9.88 -18.08
N ILE A 131 1.27 10.95 -18.83
CA ILE A 131 -0.01 11.69 -18.76
C ILE A 131 -0.34 12.14 -17.31
N GLY A 132 0.69 12.50 -16.54
CA GLY A 132 0.55 12.94 -15.15
C GLY A 132 0.07 11.84 -14.18
N ARG A 133 0.23 10.57 -14.55
CA ARG A 133 -0.13 9.40 -13.74
C ARG A 133 1.06 8.48 -13.51
N TYR A 134 1.11 7.91 -12.32
CA TYR A 134 2.00 6.82 -11.99
C TYR A 134 1.26 5.49 -12.12
N TYR A 135 1.88 4.54 -12.81
CA TYR A 135 1.39 3.18 -13.01
C TYR A 135 2.37 2.24 -12.34
N LEU A 136 1.87 1.32 -11.53
CA LEU A 136 2.66 0.34 -10.79
C LEU A 136 1.96 -1.01 -10.86
N VAL A 137 2.68 -2.05 -11.29
CA VAL A 137 2.21 -3.44 -11.27
C VAL A 137 3.01 -4.19 -10.22
N LEU A 138 2.32 -4.76 -9.25
CA LEU A 138 2.90 -5.51 -8.14
C LEU A 138 2.45 -6.97 -8.18
N SER A 139 3.32 -7.90 -7.82
CA SER A 139 2.92 -9.31 -7.63
C SER A 139 1.92 -9.43 -6.47
N ARG A 140 1.02 -10.42 -6.57
CA ARG A 140 0.10 -10.74 -5.50
C ARG A 140 0.84 -11.44 -4.36
N VAL A 141 0.65 -10.94 -3.14
CA VAL A 141 0.99 -11.68 -1.93
C VAL A 141 -0.11 -12.73 -1.67
N PRO A 142 0.23 -14.04 -1.53
CA PRO A 142 -0.75 -15.09 -1.30
C PRO A 142 -1.52 -14.93 0.01
N GLY A 143 -2.78 -15.35 0.00
CA GLY A 143 -3.70 -15.23 1.14
C GLY A 143 -4.86 -14.27 0.86
N GLN A 144 -5.49 -13.83 1.94
CA GLN A 144 -6.59 -12.87 1.94
C GLN A 144 -6.29 -11.74 2.93
N THR A 145 -6.92 -10.58 2.77
CA THR A 145 -6.75 -9.48 3.72
C THR A 145 -7.21 -9.89 5.11
N LEU A 146 -6.60 -9.33 6.14
CA LEU A 146 -7.02 -9.54 7.52
C LEU A 146 -8.47 -9.09 7.71
N THR A 147 -8.88 -7.98 7.07
CA THR A 147 -10.29 -7.54 7.02
C THR A 147 -11.23 -8.68 6.62
N THR A 148 -10.91 -9.42 5.55
CA THR A 148 -11.73 -10.54 5.08
C THR A 148 -11.66 -11.74 6.02
N ALA A 149 -10.48 -12.06 6.56
CA ALA A 149 -10.28 -13.25 7.39
C ALA A 149 -10.87 -13.11 8.81
N TRP A 150 -10.78 -11.91 9.39
CA TRP A 150 -11.01 -11.64 10.81
C TRP A 150 -12.36 -12.14 11.35
N PRO A 151 -13.50 -11.97 10.65
CA PRO A 151 -14.81 -12.41 11.16
C PRO A 151 -14.89 -13.92 11.41
N SER A 152 -14.23 -14.71 10.56
CA SER A 152 -14.17 -16.18 10.68
C SER A 152 -13.04 -16.69 11.58
N MET A 153 -12.13 -15.80 12.00
CA MET A 153 -10.92 -16.16 12.71
C MET A 153 -11.20 -16.38 14.21
N GLY A 154 -10.78 -17.53 14.74
CA GLY A 154 -10.83 -17.81 16.17
C GLY A 154 -9.84 -16.95 16.97
N GLU A 155 -10.11 -16.79 18.27
CA GLU A 155 -9.36 -15.88 19.15
C GLU A 155 -7.85 -16.18 19.22
N GLU A 156 -7.45 -17.46 19.26
CA GLU A 156 -6.03 -17.85 19.25
C GLU A 156 -5.31 -17.29 18.01
N LEU A 157 -5.94 -17.40 16.84
CA LEU A 157 -5.34 -16.97 15.59
C LEU A 157 -5.37 -15.45 15.43
N ARG A 158 -6.40 -14.78 15.96
CA ARG A 158 -6.41 -13.30 16.08
C ARG A 158 -5.24 -12.81 16.92
N GLN A 159 -5.04 -13.39 18.10
CA GLN A 159 -3.91 -13.07 18.98
C GLN A 159 -2.57 -13.37 18.33
N TYR A 160 -2.48 -14.47 17.58
CA TYR A 160 -1.30 -14.79 16.78
C TYR A 160 -0.97 -13.65 15.80
N TYR A 161 -1.91 -13.20 14.97
CA TYR A 161 -1.64 -12.14 14.00
C TYR A 161 -1.40 -10.76 14.63
N VAL A 162 -2.08 -10.43 15.74
CA VAL A 162 -1.78 -9.24 16.54
C VAL A 162 -0.32 -9.26 17.00
N ASN A 163 0.15 -10.40 17.52
CA ASN A 163 1.54 -10.56 17.94
C ASN A 163 2.51 -10.45 16.76
N ARG A 164 2.18 -11.06 15.61
CA ARG A 164 3.03 -11.04 14.41
C ARG A 164 3.18 -9.63 13.82
N VAL A 165 2.10 -8.85 13.75
CA VAL A 165 2.18 -7.46 13.27
C VAL A 165 2.96 -6.57 14.24
N ALA A 166 2.80 -6.74 15.54
CA ALA A 166 3.59 -6.00 16.52
C ALA A 166 5.09 -6.38 16.45
N GLN A 167 5.41 -7.65 16.20
CA GLN A 167 6.79 -8.10 15.93
C GLN A 167 7.36 -7.50 14.64
N ALA A 168 6.58 -7.46 13.56
CA ALA A 168 6.98 -6.80 12.31
C ALA A 168 7.26 -5.31 12.52
N CYS A 169 6.44 -4.61 13.32
CA CYS A 169 6.70 -3.23 13.70
C CYS A 169 8.02 -3.07 14.47
N ALA A 170 8.35 -4.01 15.36
CA ALA A 170 9.62 -3.98 16.09
C ALA A 170 10.81 -4.29 15.20
N GLU A 171 10.70 -5.26 14.30
CA GLU A 171 11.72 -5.58 13.29
C GLU A 171 12.03 -4.37 12.40
N MET A 172 10.99 -3.73 11.85
CA MET A 172 11.13 -2.51 11.05
C MET A 172 11.74 -1.36 11.87
N ALA A 173 11.40 -1.28 13.15
CA ALA A 173 11.88 -0.21 14.01
C ALA A 173 13.40 -0.27 14.28
N GLU A 174 14.06 -1.40 13.99
CA GLU A 174 15.52 -1.50 14.06
C GLU A 174 16.22 -0.73 12.93
N TRP A 175 15.53 -0.42 11.84
CA TRP A 175 16.10 0.34 10.72
C TRP A 175 15.97 1.84 10.99
N LYS A 176 17.10 2.52 11.17
CA LYS A 176 17.15 3.92 11.59
C LYS A 176 17.28 4.89 10.41
N GLY A 177 16.69 6.07 10.57
CA GLY A 177 16.80 7.19 9.62
C GLY A 177 17.33 8.45 10.30
N SER A 178 17.60 9.48 9.50
CA SER A 178 18.13 10.77 9.96
C SER A 178 17.15 11.94 9.85
N ALA A 179 15.99 11.76 9.20
CA ALA A 179 14.93 12.76 9.07
C ALA A 179 13.55 12.08 8.96
N VAL A 180 12.48 12.83 9.20
CA VAL A 180 11.09 12.34 9.04
C VAL A 180 10.75 12.37 7.56
N CYS A 181 11.08 11.29 6.85
CA CYS A 181 11.07 11.24 5.39
C CYS A 181 10.90 9.79 4.87
N GLY A 182 10.68 9.63 3.57
CA GLY A 182 10.75 8.32 2.95
C GLY A 182 12.19 7.79 2.87
N VAL A 183 12.34 6.54 2.41
CA VAL A 183 13.63 5.81 2.46
C VAL A 183 14.76 6.43 1.63
N ASP A 184 14.42 7.27 0.65
CA ASP A 184 15.34 7.99 -0.23
C ASP A 184 15.53 9.46 0.18
N GLY A 185 15.06 9.84 1.37
CA GLY A 185 15.15 11.20 1.89
C GLY A 185 14.07 12.16 1.36
N ARG A 186 13.18 11.68 0.48
CA ARG A 186 12.09 12.49 -0.07
C ARG A 186 10.90 12.57 0.87
N GLU A 187 9.87 13.31 0.46
CA GLU A 187 8.70 13.60 1.30
C GLU A 187 7.96 12.32 1.71
N LEU A 188 7.50 12.30 2.96
CA LEU A 188 6.67 11.23 3.54
C LEU A 188 5.21 11.70 3.56
N MET A 189 4.32 10.97 2.89
CA MET A 189 2.90 11.33 2.84
C MET A 189 2.16 10.90 4.13
N GLU A 190 2.51 11.51 5.26
CA GLU A 190 1.88 11.26 6.56
C GLU A 190 1.10 12.50 7.03
N PHE A 191 -0.15 12.61 6.58
CA PHE A 191 -1.04 13.74 6.89
C PHE A 191 -1.27 13.93 8.39
N TYR A 192 -1.17 12.88 9.21
CA TYR A 192 -1.32 13.02 10.65
C TYR A 192 -0.07 13.62 11.33
N LEU A 193 1.05 13.77 10.63
CA LEU A 193 2.22 14.54 11.10
C LEU A 193 2.29 15.94 10.47
N ALA A 194 1.51 16.18 9.42
CA ALA A 194 1.40 17.48 8.77
C ALA A 194 0.44 18.41 9.53
N ASN A 195 0.71 19.71 9.43
CA ASN A 195 -0.14 20.82 9.89
C ASN A 195 -0.50 21.79 8.75
N SER A 196 -0.12 21.42 7.53
CA SER A 196 -0.19 22.20 6.30
C SER A 196 -0.21 21.22 5.12
N ASP A 197 -0.34 21.72 3.89
CA ASP A 197 -0.33 20.88 2.69
C ASP A 197 1.09 20.41 2.29
N THR A 198 2.13 20.81 3.03
CA THR A 198 3.52 20.42 2.73
C THR A 198 3.95 19.20 3.55
N MET A 199 4.67 18.30 2.87
CA MET A 199 5.24 17.08 3.43
C MET A 199 6.77 17.16 3.54
N ASP A 200 7.30 18.40 3.62
CA ASP A 200 8.72 18.66 3.75
C ASP A 200 9.32 17.99 5.02
N PRO A 201 10.44 17.26 4.91
CA PRO A 201 11.02 16.54 6.04
C PRO A 201 11.38 17.39 7.25
N GLU A 202 11.83 18.63 7.04
CA GLU A 202 12.19 19.54 8.14
C GLU A 202 10.95 20.02 8.88
N GLU A 203 9.88 20.34 8.14
CA GLU A 203 8.60 20.72 8.72
C GLU A 203 7.93 19.58 9.48
N LEU A 204 7.91 18.37 8.91
CA LEU A 204 7.41 17.17 9.58
C LEU A 204 8.20 16.90 10.88
N GLY A 205 9.52 17.05 10.85
CA GLY A 205 10.36 16.95 12.05
C GLY A 205 9.99 17.99 13.12
N LYS A 206 9.81 19.26 12.75
CA LYS A 206 9.37 20.33 13.66
C LYS A 206 7.98 20.04 14.25
N ASN A 207 7.04 19.54 13.45
CA ASN A 207 5.72 19.16 13.92
C ASN A 207 5.78 18.01 14.92
N CYS A 208 6.63 17.01 14.67
CA CYS A 208 6.85 15.91 15.61
C CYS A 208 7.34 16.41 16.98
N VAL A 209 8.27 17.35 17.00
CA VAL A 209 8.77 17.97 18.24
C VAL A 209 7.64 18.71 18.97
N LYS A 210 6.80 19.47 18.26
CA LYS A 210 5.63 20.16 18.84
C LYS A 210 4.62 19.17 19.44
N MET A 211 4.47 17.99 18.84
CA MET A 211 3.62 16.91 19.34
C MET A 211 4.25 16.15 20.53
N GLY A 212 5.47 16.51 20.95
CA GLY A 212 6.17 15.91 22.09
C GLY A 212 6.89 14.61 21.78
N MET A 213 7.23 14.34 20.51
CA MET A 213 8.01 13.16 20.10
C MET A 213 9.52 13.43 20.07
N ASP A 214 10.31 12.39 20.28
CA ASP A 214 11.76 12.44 20.14
C ASP A 214 12.20 12.20 18.69
N VAL A 215 12.72 13.25 18.05
CA VAL A 215 13.24 13.17 16.67
C VAL A 215 14.73 12.83 16.59
N SER A 216 15.40 12.60 17.73
CA SER A 216 16.79 12.12 17.74
C SER A 216 16.89 10.64 17.38
N THR A 217 15.80 9.89 17.57
CA THR A 217 15.70 8.47 17.21
C THR A 217 14.53 8.25 16.25
N LEU A 218 14.87 8.12 14.97
CA LEU A 218 13.90 7.85 13.92
C LEU A 218 13.99 6.39 13.47
N VAL A 219 12.84 5.79 13.25
CA VAL A 219 12.70 4.36 12.94
C VAL A 219 11.82 4.18 11.71
N PHE A 220 12.10 3.15 10.92
CA PHE A 220 11.27 2.83 9.76
C PHE A 220 9.92 2.26 10.20
N HIS A 221 8.84 2.75 9.60
CA HIS A 221 7.49 2.32 9.87
C HIS A 221 6.63 2.39 8.60
N HIS A 222 5.70 1.44 8.47
CA HIS A 222 4.77 1.36 7.34
C HIS A 222 3.76 2.53 7.31
N CYS A 223 3.38 3.07 8.47
CA CYS A 223 2.41 4.15 8.66
C CYS A 223 0.95 3.83 8.26
N ASP A 224 0.67 2.80 7.46
CA ASP A 224 -0.71 2.35 7.14
C ASP A 224 -1.00 0.86 7.39
N LEU A 225 -0.66 0.32 8.57
CA LEU A 225 -0.91 -1.10 8.92
C LEU A 225 -2.37 -1.40 9.34
N GLY A 226 -3.32 -0.88 8.57
CA GLY A 226 -4.72 -1.25 8.69
C GLY A 226 -4.96 -2.70 8.30
N PRO A 227 -6.11 -3.28 8.69
CA PRO A 227 -6.40 -4.69 8.42
C PRO A 227 -6.54 -5.01 6.92
N GLY A 228 -6.77 -4.00 6.07
CA GLY A 228 -6.76 -4.16 4.62
C GLY A 228 -5.36 -4.40 4.02
N ASN A 229 -4.31 -3.93 4.71
CA ASN A 229 -2.93 -3.97 4.23
C ASN A 229 -2.11 -5.12 4.83
N VAL A 230 -2.75 -5.95 5.66
CA VAL A 230 -2.17 -7.18 6.21
C VAL A 230 -2.80 -8.37 5.49
N ILE A 231 -1.99 -9.18 4.82
CA ILE A 231 -2.41 -10.41 4.16
C ILE A 231 -2.12 -11.58 5.11
N VAL A 232 -3.10 -12.46 5.28
CA VAL A 232 -3.01 -13.62 6.16
C VAL A 232 -3.41 -14.90 5.45
N ASP A 233 -2.79 -15.99 5.88
CA ASP A 233 -3.16 -17.34 5.51
C ASP A 233 -3.35 -18.16 6.79
N PRO A 234 -4.61 -18.34 7.26
CA PRO A 234 -4.91 -19.14 8.44
C PRO A 234 -4.38 -20.57 8.44
N GLU A 235 -4.22 -21.19 7.26
CA GLU A 235 -3.80 -22.59 7.14
C GLU A 235 -2.30 -22.73 7.35
N THR A 236 -1.51 -21.87 6.71
CA THR A 236 -0.05 -21.89 6.81
C THR A 236 0.49 -21.01 7.94
N ARG A 237 -0.38 -20.20 8.58
CA ARG A 237 -0.01 -19.10 9.48
C ARG A 237 0.90 -18.05 8.81
N GLY A 238 0.83 -17.95 7.48
CA GLY A 238 1.57 -16.98 6.69
C GLY A 238 1.07 -15.55 6.91
N MET A 239 2.00 -14.58 6.82
CA MET A 239 1.69 -13.15 6.91
C MET A 239 2.47 -12.38 5.86
N GLY A 240 1.78 -11.47 5.18
CA GLY A 240 2.40 -10.48 4.31
C GLY A 240 1.83 -9.08 4.54
N ILE A 241 2.56 -8.08 4.06
CA ILE A 241 2.21 -6.67 4.21
C ILE A 241 2.30 -6.00 2.83
N ILE A 242 1.27 -5.23 2.48
CA ILE A 242 1.12 -4.55 1.19
C ILE A 242 0.86 -3.06 1.39
N ASP A 243 0.88 -2.30 0.30
CA ASP A 243 0.62 -0.84 0.25
C ASP A 243 1.65 0.01 1.02
N TRP A 244 2.90 -0.09 0.57
CA TRP A 244 4.07 0.54 1.21
C TRP A 244 4.29 2.01 0.80
N GLU A 245 3.26 2.66 0.26
CA GLU A 245 3.38 3.98 -0.37
C GLU A 245 3.66 5.13 0.60
N ILE A 246 3.23 4.99 1.85
CA ILE A 246 3.43 6.01 2.90
C ILE A 246 4.40 5.54 3.98
N ALA A 247 5.20 4.51 3.70
CA ALA A 247 6.19 4.03 4.64
C ALA A 247 7.46 4.89 4.61
N GLY A 248 8.05 5.10 5.78
CA GLY A 248 9.23 5.95 5.93
C GLY A 248 9.77 5.97 7.35
N TYR A 249 10.70 6.87 7.59
CA TYR A 249 11.28 7.12 8.90
C TYR A 249 10.44 8.11 9.69
N VAL A 250 10.10 7.74 10.92
CA VAL A 250 9.25 8.51 11.84
C VAL A 250 9.79 8.41 13.26
N PRO A 251 9.39 9.29 14.19
CA PRO A 251 9.71 9.10 15.61
C PRO A 251 9.20 7.76 16.12
N ARG A 252 9.96 7.15 17.05
CA ARG A 252 9.62 5.83 17.58
C ARG A 252 8.24 5.77 18.24
N GLU A 253 7.80 6.88 18.85
CA GLU A 253 6.46 7.04 19.44
C GLU A 253 5.35 7.02 18.39
N TRP A 254 5.65 7.40 17.14
CA TRP A 254 4.66 7.44 16.08
C TRP A 254 4.08 6.07 15.76
N VAL A 255 4.90 5.03 15.83
CA VAL A 255 4.52 3.64 15.51
C VAL A 255 3.26 3.20 16.28
N ARG A 256 3.18 3.46 17.59
CA ARG A 256 2.00 3.12 18.39
C ARG A 256 0.93 4.22 18.32
N THR A 257 1.36 5.49 18.31
CA THR A 257 0.45 6.65 18.22
C THR A 257 -0.46 6.54 16.99
N LYS A 258 0.06 6.08 15.85
CA LYS A 258 -0.70 5.91 14.61
C LYS A 258 -1.84 4.90 14.74
N PHE A 259 -1.64 3.75 15.40
CA PHE A 259 -2.71 2.78 15.69
C PHE A 259 -3.81 3.36 16.59
N HIS A 260 -3.48 4.32 17.44
CA HIS A 260 -4.46 4.95 18.31
C HIS A 260 -5.32 5.99 17.56
N LEU A 261 -4.74 6.72 16.62
CA LEU A 261 -5.37 7.90 15.99
C LEU A 261 -6.00 7.62 14.62
N SER A 262 -5.40 6.74 13.83
CA SER A 262 -5.77 6.59 12.41
C SER A 262 -7.02 5.74 12.25
N SER A 263 -8.05 6.28 11.61
CA SER A 263 -9.23 5.52 11.20
C SER A 263 -8.92 4.54 10.07
N GLY A 264 -7.81 4.72 9.34
CA GLY A 264 -7.31 3.71 8.38
C GLY A 264 -6.94 2.37 9.04
N MET A 265 -6.84 2.35 10.38
CA MET A 265 -6.57 1.15 11.16
C MET A 265 -7.85 0.47 11.68
N ASP A 266 -9.02 1.04 11.41
CA ASP A 266 -10.31 0.44 11.75
C ASP A 266 -10.67 -0.70 10.78
N PHE A 267 -11.51 -1.63 11.22
CA PHE A 267 -12.22 -2.49 10.28
C PHE A 267 -13.25 -1.68 9.50
N PRO A 268 -13.29 -1.78 8.16
CA PRO A 268 -14.33 -1.15 7.36
C PRO A 268 -15.67 -1.86 7.60
N ASP A 269 -16.77 -1.12 7.40
CA ASP A 269 -18.14 -1.65 7.36
C ASP A 269 -18.60 -2.41 8.63
N VAL A 270 -17.97 -2.14 9.78
CA VAL A 270 -18.40 -2.65 11.09
C VAL A 270 -19.21 -1.58 11.83
N GLU A 271 -20.48 -1.88 12.13
CA GLU A 271 -21.37 -0.96 12.86
C GLU A 271 -21.02 -0.87 14.35
N ASP A 272 -20.64 -1.98 14.97
CA ASP A 272 -20.26 -2.01 16.38
C ASP A 272 -18.95 -1.24 16.61
N ALA A 273 -19.02 -0.17 17.39
CA ALA A 273 -17.91 0.76 17.57
C ALA A 273 -16.69 0.10 18.25
N ASP A 274 -16.90 -0.88 19.12
CA ASP A 274 -15.81 -1.59 19.80
C ASP A 274 -15.13 -2.60 18.87
N ALA A 275 -15.90 -3.39 18.13
CA ALA A 275 -15.40 -4.33 17.14
C ALA A 275 -14.67 -3.60 16.00
N LYS A 276 -15.17 -2.44 15.58
CA LYS A 276 -14.55 -1.61 14.54
C LYS A 276 -13.10 -1.25 14.84
N VAL A 277 -12.79 -0.95 16.11
CA VAL A 277 -11.45 -0.52 16.54
C VAL A 277 -10.63 -1.64 17.18
N ASP A 278 -11.16 -2.87 17.22
CA ASP A 278 -10.57 -3.99 17.95
C ASP A 278 -9.14 -4.30 17.46
N TRP A 279 -8.94 -4.33 16.13
CA TRP A 279 -7.63 -4.55 15.53
C TRP A 279 -6.58 -3.57 16.04
N ARG A 280 -6.79 -2.27 15.81
CA ARG A 280 -5.83 -1.23 16.15
C ARG A 280 -5.60 -1.12 17.65
N ARG A 281 -6.65 -1.35 18.45
CA ARG A 281 -6.58 -1.39 19.92
C ARG A 281 -5.71 -2.56 20.39
N SER A 282 -5.89 -3.75 19.82
CA SER A 282 -5.16 -4.96 20.17
C SER A 282 -3.67 -4.88 19.78
N VAL A 283 -3.36 -4.40 18.57
CA VAL A 283 -1.97 -4.16 18.15
C VAL A 283 -1.33 -3.07 19.00
N GLY A 284 -2.03 -1.95 19.25
CA GLY A 284 -1.54 -0.86 20.10
C GLY A 284 -1.19 -1.32 21.53
N ARG A 285 -2.04 -2.17 22.14
CA ARG A 285 -1.77 -2.80 23.45
C ARG A 285 -0.54 -3.70 23.39
N ARG A 286 -0.39 -4.51 22.34
CA ARG A 286 0.78 -5.38 22.19
C ARG A 286 2.06 -4.56 22.04
N LEU A 287 2.05 -3.51 21.21
CA LEU A 287 3.17 -2.57 21.06
C LEU A 287 3.53 -1.92 22.40
N ALA A 288 2.55 -1.56 23.22
CA ALA A 288 2.78 -1.05 24.57
C ALA A 288 3.61 -2.00 25.44
N THR A 289 3.28 -3.31 25.43
CA THR A 289 4.06 -4.33 26.17
C THR A 289 5.48 -4.51 25.64
N MET A 290 5.74 -4.08 24.40
CA MET A 290 7.06 -4.09 23.76
C MET A 290 7.81 -2.75 23.94
N GLY A 291 7.31 -1.85 24.80
CA GLY A 291 7.97 -0.59 25.14
C GLY A 291 7.72 0.55 24.15
N PHE A 292 6.80 0.40 23.19
CA PHE A 292 6.37 1.50 22.34
C PHE A 292 5.48 2.45 23.13
N LYS A 293 5.95 3.70 23.28
CA LYS A 293 5.18 4.81 23.87
C LYS A 293 4.26 5.43 22.81
N GLU A 294 3.29 6.20 23.25
CA GLU A 294 2.39 6.99 22.40
C GLU A 294 2.29 8.43 22.91
N VAL A 295 1.93 9.37 22.03
CA VAL A 295 1.90 10.82 22.31
C VAL A 295 0.55 11.48 21.97
N ILE A 296 -0.56 10.82 22.33
CA ILE A 296 -1.92 11.26 21.95
C ILE A 296 -2.26 12.66 22.43
N SER A 297 -1.97 12.98 23.69
CA SER A 297 -2.26 14.30 24.25
C SER A 297 -1.45 15.41 23.56
N GLY A 298 -0.19 15.14 23.23
CA GLY A 298 0.66 16.08 22.51
C GLY A 298 0.18 16.30 21.08
N TRP A 299 -0.25 15.23 20.39
CA TRP A 299 -0.87 15.34 19.08
C TRP A 299 -2.15 16.17 19.10
N LEU A 300 -3.08 15.88 20.02
CA LEU A 300 -4.35 16.61 20.14
C LEU A 300 -4.14 18.11 20.44
N ALA A 301 -3.12 18.46 21.23
CA ALA A 301 -2.79 19.85 21.54
C ALA A 301 -2.30 20.67 20.33
N THR A 302 -2.01 20.01 19.20
CA THR A 302 -1.54 20.65 17.95
C THR A 302 -2.62 20.73 16.86
N ARG A 303 -3.87 20.33 17.17
CA ARG A 303 -5.01 20.33 16.25
C ARG A 303 -5.96 21.49 16.47
#